data_AF-A0A3P6PTN4-F1
#
_entry.id   AF-A0A3P6PTN4-F1
#
_cell.length_a   1.000
_cell.length_b   1.000
_cell.length_c   1.000
_cell.angle_alpha   90.00
_cell.angle_beta   90.00
_cell.angle_gamma   90.00
#
_symmetry.space_group_name_H-M   'P 1'
#
loop_
_entity.id
_entity.type
_entity.pdbx_description
1 polymer ?
#
loop_
_entity_poly.entity_id
_entity_poly.type
_entity_poly.pdbx_seq_one_letter_code
_entity_poly.pdbx_strand_id
1 'polypeptide(L)' 'MRSKIVSIGITPWGLIKKREDLVGQDTVVPYHPHSFSPKGRFAVLNNRHSYFLLVDNGTVGRYGADIILRKRLEM' A
#
# COMPACT_ATOMS: atom_id res chain seq x y z
N MET A 1 -25.78 14.71 8.84
CA MET A 1 -25.12 13.96 7.75
C MET A 1 -23.63 13.90 8.10
N ARG A 2 -23.04 12.70 8.32
CA ARG A 2 -21.60 12.59 8.61
C ARG A 2 -20.83 12.75 7.31
N SER A 3 -19.91 13.71 7.24
CA SER A 3 -18.98 13.81 6.12
C SER A 3 -18.14 12.53 6.02
N LYS A 4 -18.11 11.90 4.85
CA LYS A 4 -17.27 10.74 4.58
C LYS A 4 -15.83 11.23 4.43
N ILE A 5 -14.99 10.97 5.42
CA ILE A 5 -13.55 11.23 5.33
C ILE A 5 -12.97 10.25 4.31
N VAL A 6 -12.23 10.77 3.33
CA VAL A 6 -11.51 9.98 2.34
C VAL A 6 -10.03 10.11 2.62
N SER A 7 -9.37 8.98 2.86
CA SER A 7 -7.94 8.88 3.11
C SER A 7 -7.28 7.99 2.05
N ILE A 8 -6.19 8.47 1.45
CA ILE A 8 -5.43 7.75 0.43
C ILE A 8 -4.00 7.52 0.93
N GLY A 9 -3.58 6.25 1.01
CA GLY A 9 -2.20 5.88 1.33
C GLY A 9 -1.38 5.68 0.06
N ILE A 10 -0.20 6.26 -0.04
CA ILE A 10 0.75 5.98 -1.13
C ILE A 10 1.84 5.05 -0.57
N THR A 11 2.09 3.90 -1.18
CA THR A 11 2.96 2.87 -0.59
C THR A 11 3.80 2.17 -1.66
N PRO A 12 5.11 1.92 -1.42
CA PRO A 12 5.93 1.12 -2.33
C PRO A 12 5.43 -0.33 -2.47
N TRP A 13 5.14 -0.76 -3.70
CA TRP A 13 4.70 -2.11 -4.03
C TRP A 13 5.68 -3.19 -3.55
N GLY A 14 6.98 -2.94 -3.77
CA GLY A 14 8.05 -3.85 -3.37
C GLY A 14 8.18 -4.08 -1.87
N LEU A 15 7.50 -3.30 -1.02
CA LEU A 15 7.52 -3.46 0.44
C LEU A 15 6.26 -4.15 0.99
N ILE A 16 5.24 -4.41 0.19
CA ILE A 16 3.96 -4.92 0.72
C ILE A 16 4.04 -6.42 0.99
N LYS A 17 3.67 -6.83 2.20
CA LYS A 17 3.49 -8.25 2.53
C LYS A 17 2.34 -8.85 1.72
N LYS A 18 2.54 -10.06 1.21
CA LYS A 18 1.56 -10.78 0.38
C LYS A 18 1.10 -10.00 -0.86
N ARG A 19 2.01 -9.22 -1.46
CA ARG A 19 1.71 -8.44 -2.68
C ARG A 19 1.27 -9.35 -3.84
N GLU A 20 1.82 -10.55 -3.90
CA GLU A 20 1.47 -11.58 -4.89
C GLU A 20 -0.02 -11.97 -4.84
N ASP A 21 -0.63 -11.97 -3.64
CA ASP A 21 -2.05 -12.27 -3.46
C ASP A 21 -2.94 -11.11 -3.96
N LEU A 22 -2.37 -9.91 -4.16
CA LEU A 22 -3.09 -8.72 -4.64
C LEU A 22 -3.08 -8.58 -6.17
N VAL A 23 -2.42 -9.48 -6.89
CA VAL A 23 -2.33 -9.44 -8.37
C VAL A 23 -3.56 -10.10 -8.98
N GLY A 24 -4.27 -9.36 -9.82
CA GLY A 24 -5.43 -9.84 -10.55
C GLY A 24 -6.21 -8.67 -11.16
N GLN A 25 -7.07 -8.97 -12.13
CA GLN A 25 -7.98 -7.99 -12.70
C GLN A 25 -9.37 -8.18 -12.08
N ASP A 26 -9.96 -7.09 -11.60
CA ASP A 26 -11.30 -7.08 -10.98
C ASP A 26 -11.47 -8.10 -9.83
N THR A 27 -10.37 -8.40 -9.13
CA THR A 27 -10.35 -9.36 -8.02
C THR A 27 -10.53 -8.67 -6.67
N VAL A 28 -11.31 -9.32 -5.80
CA VAL A 28 -11.40 -8.96 -4.38
C VAL A 28 -10.61 -9.98 -3.56
N VAL A 29 -9.67 -9.47 -2.76
CA VAL A 29 -8.71 -10.30 -2.02
C VAL A 29 -8.76 -9.95 -0.53
N PRO A 30 -8.95 -10.94 0.37
CA PRO A 30 -8.90 -10.68 1.79
C PRO A 30 -7.47 -10.29 2.23
N TYR A 31 -7.31 -9.07 2.73
CA TYR A 31 -6.04 -8.60 3.30
C TYR A 31 -6.23 -8.35 4.79
N HIS A 32 -5.59 -9.16 5.63
CA HIS A 32 -5.73 -9.10 7.09
C HIS A 32 -4.43 -8.61 7.76
N PRO A 33 -4.28 -7.29 8.01
CA PRO A 33 -3.05 -6.72 8.55
C PRO A 33 -2.53 -7.38 9.84
N HIS A 34 -3.45 -7.75 10.72
CA HIS A 34 -3.14 -8.34 12.02
C HIS A 34 -2.62 -9.78 11.94
N SER A 35 -2.82 -10.46 10.80
CA SER A 35 -2.33 -11.81 10.56
C SER A 35 -0.85 -11.84 10.15
N PHE A 36 -0.22 -10.68 9.92
CA PHE A 36 1.17 -10.60 9.53
C PHE A 36 2.08 -10.35 10.75
N SER A 37 3.19 -11.09 10.83
CA SER A 37 4.23 -10.82 11.84
C SER A 37 4.73 -9.37 11.71
N PRO A 38 4.90 -8.61 12.80
CA PRO A 38 5.46 -7.26 12.73
C PRO A 38 6.97 -7.26 12.42
N LYS A 39 7.62 -8.43 12.45
CA LYS A 39 9.04 -8.57 12.16
C LYS A 39 9.28 -8.66 10.64
N GLY A 40 10.37 -8.06 10.19
CA GLY A 40 10.88 -8.16 8.81
C GLY A 40 10.95 -6.82 8.07
N ARG A 41 11.48 -6.88 6.84
CA ARG A 41 11.71 -5.72 5.97
C ARG A 41 10.44 -5.22 5.25
N PHE A 42 9.39 -6.03 5.24
CA PHE A 42 8.15 -5.75 4.53
C PHE A 42 7.11 -5.09 5.43
N ALA A 43 6.35 -4.16 4.86
CA ALA A 43 5.28 -3.39 5.48
C ALA A 43 3.90 -3.99 5.21
N VAL A 44 2.94 -3.60 6.04
CA VAL A 44 1.54 -4.02 5.99
C VAL A 44 0.66 -2.80 5.69
N LEU A 45 -0.38 -2.96 4.86
CA LEU A 45 -1.34 -1.89 4.59
C LEU A 45 -2.19 -1.56 5.84
N ASN A 46 -2.44 -0.26 6.05
CA ASN A 46 -3.17 0.23 7.22
C ASN A 46 -4.69 0.36 6.95
N ASN A 47 -5.51 -0.37 7.70
CA ASN A 47 -6.97 -0.41 7.57
C ASN A 47 -7.71 0.90 7.89
N ARG A 48 -7.01 1.98 8.27
CA ARG A 48 -7.57 3.33 8.44
C ARG A 48 -7.58 4.15 7.14
N HIS A 49 -7.01 3.63 6.06
CA HIS A 49 -7.09 4.26 4.74
C HIS A 49 -8.32 3.76 3.97
N SER A 50 -8.96 4.65 3.23
CA SER A 50 -10.06 4.29 2.32
C SER A 50 -9.54 3.71 1.01
N TYR A 51 -8.40 4.20 0.53
CA TYR A 51 -7.79 3.79 -0.74
C TYR A 51 -6.26 3.73 -0.63
N PHE A 52 -5.64 3.03 -1.59
CA PHE A 52 -4.20 2.95 -1.71
C PHE A 52 -3.75 3.18 -3.16
N LEU A 53 -2.63 3.89 -3.31
CA LEU A 53 -1.82 3.93 -4.54
C LEU A 53 -0.53 3.15 -4.28
N LEU A 54 -0.36 2.05 -5.01
CA LEU A 54 0.80 1.17 -4.87
C LEU A 54 1.82 1.51 -5.95
N VAL A 55 3.01 1.94 -5.53
CA VAL A 55 4.04 2.50 -6.44
C VAL A 55 5.15 1.49 -6.67
N ASP A 56 5.39 1.13 -7.91
CA ASP A 56 6.45 0.19 -8.28
C ASP A 56 7.60 0.89 -9.01
N ASN A 57 8.83 0.50 -8.68
CA ASN A 57 10.06 0.92 -9.36
C ASN A 57 10.90 -0.30 -9.82
N GLY A 58 10.31 -1.49 -9.81
CA GLY A 58 10.95 -2.76 -10.19
C GLY A 58 11.81 -3.40 -9.09
N THR A 59 11.88 -2.81 -7.89
CA THR A 59 12.68 -3.35 -6.79
C THR A 59 11.83 -3.97 -5.69
N VAL A 60 12.38 -4.97 -4.99
CA VAL A 60 11.72 -5.65 -3.86
C VAL A 60 12.47 -5.34 -2.57
N GLY A 61 11.73 -5.01 -1.51
CA GLY A 61 12.27 -4.74 -0.19
C GLY A 61 13.05 -3.43 -0.07
N ARG A 62 12.91 -2.51 -1.02
CA ARG A 62 13.56 -1.19 -0.99
C ARG A 62 12.55 -0.07 -0.77
N TYR A 63 12.95 0.90 0.03
CA TYR A 63 12.19 2.12 0.27
C TYR A 63 12.42 3.13 -0.86
N GLY A 64 11.49 4.08 -0.99
CA GLY A 64 11.68 5.28 -1.81
C GLY A 64 10.99 5.28 -3.17
N ALA A 65 10.32 4.19 -3.57
CA ALA A 65 9.58 4.14 -4.84
C ALA A 65 8.48 5.21 -4.92
N ASP A 66 7.90 5.60 -3.80
CA ASP A 66 6.79 6.56 -3.69
C ASP A 66 7.22 8.03 -3.59
N ILE A 67 8.48 8.32 -3.26
CA ILE A 67 8.94 9.69 -2.92
C ILE A 67 8.68 10.69 -4.05
N ILE A 68 9.06 10.34 -5.28
CA ILE A 68 8.91 11.25 -6.43
C ILE A 68 7.42 11.43 -6.77
N LEU A 69 6.62 10.36 -6.67
CA LEU A 69 5.19 10.43 -6.94
C LEU A 69 4.48 11.33 -5.92
N ARG A 70 4.72 11.13 -4.63
CA ARG A 70 4.17 11.97 -3.55
C ARG A 70 4.49 13.44 -3.78
N LYS A 71 5.77 13.74 -4.03
CA LYS A 71 6.22 15.11 -4.30
C LYS A 71 5.46 15.77 -5.46
N ARG A 72 5.21 15.02 -6.55
CA ARG A 72 4.50 15.53 -7.74
C ARG A 72 2.98 15.63 -7.57
N LEU A 73 2.39 14.89 -6.63
CA LEU A 73 0.95 14.92 -6.38
C LEU A 73 0.55 16.03 -5.39
N GLU A 74 1.44 16.36 -4.46
CA GLU A 74 1.17 17.31 -3.37
C GLU A 74 1.64 18.75 -3.69
N MET A 75 2.55 18.92 -4.64
CA MET A 75 3.04 20.22 -5.12
C MET A 75 2.35 20.62 -6.42
#